data_AF-A0AA97LZ43-F1
#
_entry.id   AF-A0AA97LZ43-F1
#
_cell.length_a   1.000
_cell.length_b   1.000
_cell.length_c   1.000
_cell.angle_alpha   90.00
_cell.angle_beta   90.00
_cell.angle_gamma   90.00
#
_symmetry.space_group_name_H-M   'P 1'
#
loop_
_entity.id
_entity.type
_entity.pdbx_description
1 polymer ?
#
loop_
_entity_poly.entity_id
_entity_poly.type
_entity_poly.pdbx_seq_one_letter_code
_entity_poly.pdbx_strand_id
1 'polypeptide(L)'
;MADGMSTPIEDVKVGGQVLATDPETGEQTARTVLATIVGTGAKTLVEITIDATTEKPAGDEGDGSGAPGPTAVGDVILATDGYPFWVPEPGQWVDAIDLTPGMWLQTSAGTWVQITAIQAWTQAATVHNLTIQSDHTYQVVAGNQAILVHNDDPDGWSSPFDLERTHPIGGNASSKLVRKITESMRNGRWQGGPISVVENDGRRFIVDGHHRTAAAKRAGIDVPYKIVDLPHKGYSGMDDVMESWSVCGNDRLR
;
A
#
# COMPACT_ATOMS: atom_id res chain seq x y z
N MET A 1 -14.24 -10.04 2.90
CA MET A 1 -14.98 -9.63 1.69
C MET A 1 -16.09 -8.67 2.09
N ALA A 2 -16.66 -7.89 1.15
CA ALA A 2 -17.69 -6.89 1.48
C ALA A 2 -19.02 -7.49 1.98
N ASP A 3 -19.23 -8.79 1.76
CA ASP A 3 -20.36 -9.57 2.29
C ASP A 3 -20.11 -10.11 3.71
N GLY A 4 -18.97 -9.77 4.33
CA GLY A 4 -18.57 -10.23 5.65
C GLY A 4 -17.94 -11.62 5.69
N MET A 5 -17.85 -12.35 4.57
CA MET A 5 -17.17 -13.63 4.50
C MET A 5 -15.65 -13.45 4.30
N SER A 6 -14.85 -14.44 4.75
CA SER A 6 -13.43 -14.52 4.42
C SER A 6 -13.23 -15.32 3.12
N THR A 7 -12.21 -14.98 2.35
CA THR A 7 -11.82 -15.68 1.14
C THR A 7 -10.29 -15.66 1.06
N PRO A 8 -9.63 -16.81 0.77
CA PRO A 8 -8.19 -16.81 0.57
C PRO A 8 -7.78 -15.77 -0.47
N ILE A 9 -6.70 -15.03 -0.22
CA ILE A 9 -6.31 -13.89 -1.06
C ILE A 9 -5.96 -14.33 -2.50
N GLU A 10 -5.47 -15.54 -2.66
CA GLU A 10 -5.21 -16.20 -3.96
C GLU A 10 -6.48 -16.50 -4.77
N ASP A 11 -7.63 -16.59 -4.08
CA ASP A 11 -8.92 -16.93 -4.68
C ASP A 11 -9.76 -15.69 -5.00
N VAL A 12 -9.42 -14.53 -4.44
CA VAL A 12 -10.07 -13.25 -4.75
C VAL A 12 -9.94 -12.94 -6.24
N LYS A 13 -11.04 -12.46 -6.86
CA LYS A 13 -11.10 -12.17 -8.30
C LYS A 13 -11.30 -10.68 -8.55
N VAL A 14 -10.74 -10.20 -9.66
CA VAL A 14 -11.01 -8.87 -10.21
C VAL A 14 -12.51 -8.69 -10.40
N GLY A 15 -13.05 -7.55 -9.98
CA GLY A 15 -14.48 -7.25 -9.95
C GLY A 15 -15.21 -7.71 -8.67
N GLY A 16 -14.54 -8.49 -7.80
CA GLY A 16 -15.03 -8.78 -6.45
C GLY A 16 -15.03 -7.54 -5.56
N GLN A 17 -15.75 -7.58 -4.44
CA GLN A 17 -15.78 -6.47 -3.48
C GLN A 17 -15.11 -6.87 -2.16
N VAL A 18 -14.16 -6.05 -1.72
CA VAL A 18 -13.56 -6.14 -0.39
C VAL A 18 -14.05 -5.00 0.48
N LEU A 19 -13.89 -5.16 1.79
CA LEU A 19 -14.23 -4.14 2.76
C LEU A 19 -12.96 -3.33 3.03
N ALA A 20 -12.97 -2.05 2.64
CA ALA A 20 -11.94 -1.10 3.01
C ALA A 20 -12.37 -0.33 4.26
N THR A 21 -11.41 0.11 5.06
CA THR A 21 -11.66 0.88 6.28
C THR A 21 -10.76 2.09 6.29
N ASP A 22 -11.35 3.28 6.33
CA ASP A 22 -10.60 4.51 6.52
C ASP A 22 -9.92 4.48 7.91
N PRO A 23 -8.59 4.56 8.01
CA PRO A 23 -7.87 4.41 9.28
C PRO A 23 -8.10 5.58 10.24
N GLU A 24 -8.40 6.78 9.72
CA GLU A 24 -8.60 8.00 10.53
C GLU A 24 -10.00 8.03 11.13
N THR A 25 -11.01 7.58 10.38
CA THR A 25 -12.43 7.69 10.76
C THR A 25 -13.05 6.36 11.17
N GLY A 26 -12.44 5.23 10.81
CA GLY A 26 -13.02 3.89 10.95
C GLY A 26 -14.17 3.61 9.98
N GLU A 27 -14.45 4.51 9.03
CA GLU A 27 -15.54 4.33 8.06
C GLU A 27 -15.25 3.13 7.16
N GLN A 28 -16.19 2.17 7.12
CA GLN A 28 -16.06 0.99 6.28
C GLN A 28 -16.85 1.15 4.98
N THR A 29 -16.19 0.90 3.85
CA THR A 29 -16.84 0.95 2.54
C THR A 29 -16.42 -0.20 1.65
N ALA A 30 -17.37 -0.70 0.84
CA ALA A 30 -17.09 -1.74 -0.13
C ALA A 30 -16.28 -1.16 -1.30
N ARG A 31 -15.10 -1.73 -1.57
CA ARG A 31 -14.22 -1.35 -2.69
C ARG A 31 -14.06 -2.51 -3.66
N THR A 32 -14.08 -2.17 -4.95
CA THR A 32 -13.91 -3.16 -6.02
C THR A 32 -12.44 -3.57 -6.12
N VAL A 33 -12.18 -4.86 -6.23
CA VAL A 33 -10.86 -5.39 -6.58
C VAL A 33 -10.61 -5.09 -8.06
N LEU A 34 -9.64 -4.24 -8.33
CA LEU A 34 -9.27 -3.80 -9.68
C LEU A 34 -8.16 -4.67 -10.29
N ALA A 35 -7.29 -5.23 -9.45
CA ALA A 35 -6.27 -6.18 -9.87
C ALA A 35 -5.93 -7.19 -8.77
N THR A 36 -5.44 -8.34 -9.20
CA THR A 36 -4.78 -9.34 -8.33
C THR A 36 -3.32 -9.39 -8.74
N ILE A 37 -2.43 -9.29 -7.76
CA ILE A 37 -0.99 -9.25 -7.94
C ILE A 37 -0.40 -10.52 -7.33
N VAL A 38 0.54 -11.13 -8.05
CA VAL A 38 1.24 -12.34 -7.62
C VAL A 38 2.74 -12.08 -7.77
N GLY A 39 3.42 -11.96 -6.64
CA GLY A 39 4.87 -11.88 -6.55
C GLY A 39 5.47 -13.27 -6.35
N THR A 40 6.56 -13.60 -7.04
CA THR A 40 7.28 -14.87 -6.86
C THR A 40 8.78 -14.63 -6.72
N GLY A 41 9.49 -15.52 -6.03
CA GLY A 41 10.94 -15.48 -5.91
C GLY A 41 11.40 -15.41 -4.46
N ALA A 42 12.66 -15.04 -4.25
CA ALA A 42 13.18 -14.80 -2.91
C ALA A 42 12.47 -13.57 -2.30
N LYS A 43 11.78 -13.78 -1.18
CA LYS A 43 11.08 -12.75 -0.40
C LYS A 43 11.58 -12.78 1.03
N THR A 44 11.81 -11.61 1.61
CA THR A 44 11.88 -11.47 3.06
C THR A 44 10.45 -11.45 3.57
N LEU A 45 10.10 -12.45 4.36
CA LEU A 45 8.81 -12.58 5.00
C LEU A 45 8.94 -12.17 6.46
N VAL A 46 7.95 -11.44 6.93
CA VAL A 46 7.79 -11.05 8.32
C VAL A 46 6.51 -11.69 8.84
N GLU A 47 6.67 -12.51 9.87
CA GLU A 47 5.60 -13.11 10.65
C GLU A 47 5.34 -12.24 11.88
N ILE A 48 4.12 -11.71 11.96
CA ILE A 48 3.66 -10.83 13.03
C ILE A 48 2.65 -11.61 13.86
N THR A 49 2.99 -11.90 15.11
CA THR A 49 2.08 -12.54 16.05
C THR A 49 1.38 -11.47 16.88
N ILE A 50 0.05 -11.53 16.92
CA ILE A 50 -0.79 -10.64 17.74
C ILE A 50 -1.37 -11.43 18.92
N ASP A 51 -1.78 -10.73 19.98
CA ASP A 51 -2.56 -11.32 21.08
C ASP A 51 -3.97 -10.74 21.08
N ALA A 52 -4.93 -11.49 20.53
CA ALA A 52 -6.33 -11.08 20.45
C ALA A 52 -6.96 -10.80 21.83
N THR A 53 -6.39 -11.32 22.93
CA THR A 53 -6.89 -11.04 24.29
C THR A 53 -6.53 -9.64 24.78
N THR A 54 -5.63 -8.94 24.08
CA THR A 54 -5.25 -7.55 24.36
C THR A 54 -6.17 -6.53 23.69
N GLU A 55 -7.20 -6.98 22.95
CA GLU A 55 -8.09 -6.08 22.20
C GLU A 55 -8.69 -4.99 23.11
N LYS A 56 -8.46 -3.73 22.75
CA LYS A 56 -8.97 -2.57 23.48
C LYS A 56 -9.58 -1.50 22.56
N PRO A 57 -10.46 -0.63 23.06
CA PRO A 57 -10.94 0.53 22.30
C PRO A 57 -9.79 1.45 21.89
N ALA A 58 -9.92 2.11 20.73
CA ALA A 58 -8.96 3.13 20.32
C ALA A 58 -8.86 4.27 21.34
N GLY A 59 -7.63 4.68 21.67
CA GLY A 59 -7.36 5.78 22.60
C GLY A 59 -7.54 5.43 24.09
N ASP A 60 -7.73 4.16 24.44
CA ASP A 60 -7.65 3.73 25.84
C ASP A 60 -6.18 3.58 26.27
N GLU A 61 -5.68 4.51 27.09
CA GLU A 61 -4.32 4.51 27.68
C GLU A 61 -4.13 3.40 28.74
N GLY A 62 -5.02 2.40 28.80
CA GLY A 62 -4.85 1.21 29.63
C GLY A 62 -3.41 0.66 29.51
N ASP A 63 -2.79 0.48 30.68
CA ASP A 63 -1.36 0.27 30.94
C ASP A 63 -0.73 -0.98 30.30
N GLY A 64 -1.43 -1.67 29.40
CA GLY A 64 -0.94 -2.88 28.72
C GLY A 64 -0.50 -3.98 29.70
N SER A 65 -0.89 -3.90 30.98
CA SER A 65 -0.38 -4.77 32.05
C SER A 65 -1.11 -6.11 32.14
N GLY A 66 -2.03 -6.39 31.20
CA GLY A 66 -2.58 -7.71 31.02
C GLY A 66 -1.45 -8.68 30.72
N ALA A 67 -1.12 -9.56 31.68
CA ALA A 67 -0.20 -10.64 31.45
C ALA A 67 -0.61 -11.37 30.14
N PRO A 68 0.31 -11.63 29.20
CA PRO A 68 -0.05 -12.21 27.91
C PRO A 68 -0.91 -13.44 28.14
N GLY A 69 -2.11 -13.41 27.57
CA GLY A 69 -3.03 -14.54 27.62
C GLY A 69 -2.43 -15.71 26.82
N PRO A 70 -2.98 -16.92 26.94
CA PRO A 70 -2.57 -18.01 26.06
C PRO A 70 -2.79 -17.61 24.60
N THR A 71 -1.70 -17.39 23.86
CA THR A 71 -1.71 -17.12 22.43
C THR A 71 -2.28 -18.34 21.70
N ALA A 72 -3.38 -18.17 20.99
CA ALA A 72 -3.90 -19.22 20.14
C ALA A 72 -2.97 -19.38 18.92
N VAL A 73 -2.62 -20.62 18.60
CA VAL A 73 -1.90 -20.95 17.36
C VAL A 73 -2.82 -20.62 16.19
N GLY A 74 -2.65 -19.43 15.59
CA GLY A 74 -3.53 -18.92 14.54
C GLY A 74 -3.57 -17.39 14.39
N ASP A 75 -3.11 -16.63 15.38
CA ASP A 75 -3.15 -15.15 15.37
C ASP A 75 -1.88 -14.56 14.74
N VAL A 76 -1.61 -14.97 13.51
CA VAL A 76 -0.39 -14.62 12.78
C VAL A 76 -0.75 -13.92 11.47
N ILE A 77 -0.07 -12.81 11.20
CA ILE A 77 -0.09 -12.14 9.90
C ILE A 77 1.26 -12.39 9.25
N LEU A 78 1.26 -12.85 7.99
CA LEU A 78 2.47 -13.01 7.21
C LEU A 78 2.49 -11.94 6.10
N ALA A 79 3.54 -11.13 6.07
CA ALA A 79 3.71 -10.06 5.10
C ALA A 79 5.13 -10.05 4.52
N THR A 80 5.31 -9.33 3.41
CA THR A 80 6.64 -8.96 2.92
C THR A 80 7.23 -7.84 3.77
N ASP A 81 8.57 -7.74 3.81
CA ASP A 81 9.31 -6.77 4.64
C ASP A 81 8.83 -5.32 4.53
N GLY A 82 8.66 -4.81 3.31
CA GLY A 82 8.21 -3.44 3.05
C GLY A 82 6.69 -3.23 3.06
N TYR A 83 5.91 -4.18 3.58
CA TYR A 83 4.45 -4.07 3.57
C TYR A 83 3.96 -3.22 4.76
N PRO A 84 3.23 -2.10 4.56
CA PRO A 84 2.92 -1.18 5.64
C PRO A 84 1.72 -1.63 6.50
N PHE A 85 1.86 -1.47 7.81
CA PHE A 85 0.82 -1.63 8.81
C PHE A 85 0.51 -0.32 9.51
N TRP A 86 -0.78 -0.06 9.78
CA TRP A 86 -1.17 1.15 10.52
C TRP A 86 -0.92 0.96 12.01
N VAL A 87 -0.02 1.77 12.55
CA VAL A 87 0.28 1.85 13.97
C VAL A 87 -0.39 3.11 14.52
N PRO A 88 -1.46 2.98 15.34
CA PRO A 88 -2.30 4.12 15.74
C PRO A 88 -1.60 5.07 16.71
N GLU A 89 -0.55 4.61 17.40
CA GLU A 89 0.38 5.44 18.18
C GLU A 89 1.80 5.19 17.66
N PRO A 90 2.37 6.11 16.84
CA PRO A 90 2.06 7.53 16.77
C PRO A 90 1.04 7.96 15.69
N GLY A 91 0.36 7.03 15.01
CA GLY A 91 -0.57 7.34 13.92
C GLY A 91 0.17 7.41 12.58
N GLN A 92 0.90 6.35 12.26
CA GLN A 92 1.70 6.26 11.04
C GLN A 92 1.67 4.85 10.45
N TRP A 93 1.96 4.76 9.17
CA TRP A 93 2.28 3.50 8.52
C TRP A 93 3.70 3.09 8.87
N VAL A 94 3.89 1.84 9.27
CA VAL A 94 5.19 1.24 9.60
C VAL A 94 5.36 -0.02 8.77
N ASP A 95 6.50 -0.14 8.10
CA ASP A 95 6.83 -1.34 7.32
C ASP A 95 6.90 -2.56 8.22
N ALA A 96 6.50 -3.73 7.71
CA ALA A 96 6.45 -4.96 8.48
C ALA A 96 7.77 -5.27 9.19
N ILE A 97 8.91 -5.04 8.52
CA ILE A 97 10.25 -5.29 9.06
C ILE A 97 10.63 -4.37 10.23
N ASP A 98 9.98 -3.21 10.34
CA ASP A 98 10.22 -2.21 11.37
C ASP A 98 9.24 -2.29 12.55
N LEU A 99 8.26 -3.21 12.48
CA LEU A 99 7.38 -3.50 13.60
C LEU A 99 8.16 -4.14 14.75
N THR A 100 7.77 -3.80 15.98
CA THR A 100 8.37 -4.37 17.20
C THR A 100 7.31 -4.89 18.16
N PRO A 101 7.58 -5.97 18.92
CA PRO A 101 6.72 -6.38 20.01
C PRO A 101 6.39 -5.23 20.97
N GLY A 102 5.12 -5.14 21.38
CA GLY A 102 4.58 -4.07 22.20
C GLY A 102 3.85 -2.97 21.41
N MET A 103 4.11 -2.84 20.11
CA MET A 103 3.34 -1.96 19.22
C MET A 103 1.89 -2.45 19.07
N TRP A 104 1.00 -1.52 18.75
CA TRP A 104 -0.43 -1.77 18.53
C TRP A 104 -0.76 -1.73 17.04
N LEU A 105 -1.67 -2.58 16.60
CA LEU A 105 -2.26 -2.55 15.27
C LEU A 105 -3.76 -2.23 15.38
N GLN A 106 -4.27 -1.42 14.45
CA GLN A 106 -5.70 -1.15 14.38
C GLN A 106 -6.44 -2.28 13.66
N THR A 107 -7.54 -2.73 14.26
CA THR A 107 -8.46 -3.70 13.67
C THR A 107 -9.51 -3.00 12.82
N SER A 108 -10.24 -3.76 11.99
CA SER A 108 -11.37 -3.22 11.23
C SER A 108 -12.51 -2.66 12.10
N ALA A 109 -12.64 -3.12 13.34
CA ALA A 109 -13.64 -2.62 14.28
C ALA A 109 -13.25 -1.26 14.89
N GLY A 110 -12.08 -0.72 14.55
CA GLY A 110 -11.53 0.49 15.16
C GLY A 110 -10.96 0.24 16.56
N THR A 111 -10.84 -1.03 17.00
CA THR A 111 -10.13 -1.44 18.21
C THR A 111 -8.65 -1.66 17.92
N TRP A 112 -7.83 -1.79 18.95
CA TRP A 112 -6.39 -2.05 18.83
C TRP A 112 -6.03 -3.40 19.42
N VAL A 113 -5.08 -4.09 18.79
CA VAL A 113 -4.52 -5.37 19.25
C VAL A 113 -2.99 -5.26 19.31
N GLN A 114 -2.37 -5.88 20.32
CA GLN A 114 -0.92 -5.76 20.52
C GLN A 114 -0.13 -6.84 19.77
N ILE A 115 1.01 -6.44 19.20
CA ILE A 115 2.02 -7.33 18.66
C ILE A 115 2.82 -7.94 19.82
N THR A 116 2.92 -9.28 19.86
CA THR A 116 3.68 -10.00 20.89
C THR A 116 4.99 -10.59 20.38
N ALA A 117 5.08 -10.88 19.09
CA ALA A 117 6.31 -11.39 18.47
C ALA A 117 6.41 -10.98 17.00
N ILE A 118 7.67 -10.83 16.56
CA ILE A 118 8.05 -10.60 15.16
C ILE A 118 9.14 -11.61 14.82
N GLN A 119 8.99 -12.29 13.68
CA GLN A 119 10.04 -13.13 13.10
C GLN A 119 10.22 -12.80 11.63
N ALA A 120 11.47 -12.65 11.18
CA ALA A 120 11.77 -12.36 9.78
C ALA A 120 12.73 -13.39 9.20
N TRP A 121 12.47 -13.85 7.97
CA TRP A 121 13.35 -14.74 7.23
C TRP A 121 13.20 -14.56 5.73
N THR A 122 14.25 -14.89 4.97
CA THR A 122 14.20 -14.89 3.51
C THR A 122 13.98 -16.30 2.98
N GLN A 123 12.99 -16.48 2.11
CA GLN A 123 12.75 -17.75 1.41
C GLN A 123 12.18 -17.53 0.02
N ALA A 124 12.21 -18.56 -0.82
CA ALA A 124 11.41 -18.55 -2.05
C ALA A 124 9.93 -18.66 -1.67
N ALA A 125 9.13 -17.65 -2.03
CA ALA A 125 7.72 -17.60 -1.72
C ALA A 125 6.91 -17.05 -2.89
N THR A 126 5.62 -17.37 -2.89
CA THR A 126 4.60 -16.70 -3.69
C THR A 126 3.79 -15.83 -2.74
N VAL A 127 3.67 -14.55 -3.05
CA VAL A 127 2.91 -13.58 -2.26
C VAL A 127 1.82 -12.97 -3.11
N HIS A 128 0.71 -12.61 -2.47
CA HIS A 128 -0.49 -12.12 -3.14
C HIS A 128 -0.83 -10.73 -2.61
N ASN A 129 -1.22 -9.83 -3.50
CA ASN A 129 -1.70 -8.49 -3.15
C ASN A 129 -2.90 -8.11 -4.03
N LEU A 130 -3.70 -7.15 -3.60
CA LEU A 130 -4.92 -6.71 -4.27
C LEU A 130 -4.91 -5.21 -4.51
N THR A 131 -4.96 -4.78 -5.77
CA THR A 131 -5.32 -3.40 -6.07
C THR A 131 -6.82 -3.23 -5.86
N ILE A 132 -7.22 -2.32 -4.97
CA ILE A 132 -8.62 -2.02 -4.66
C ILE A 132 -8.98 -0.59 -5.04
N GLN A 133 -10.25 -0.37 -5.39
CA GLN A 133 -10.76 0.90 -5.89
C GLN A 133 -10.86 1.94 -4.78
N SER A 134 -9.94 2.92 -4.74
CA SER A 134 -9.87 3.96 -3.70
C SER A 134 -9.65 3.39 -2.30
N ASP A 135 -9.01 4.19 -1.45
CA ASP A 135 -8.69 3.89 -0.05
C ASP A 135 -7.82 2.65 0.00
N HIS A 136 -6.49 2.86 0.03
CA HIS A 136 -5.46 1.84 -0.12
C HIS A 136 -5.36 0.93 1.11
N THR A 137 -6.48 0.56 1.70
CA THR A 137 -6.57 -0.24 2.91
C THR A 137 -7.58 -1.36 2.73
N TYR A 138 -7.17 -2.60 2.91
CA TYR A 138 -8.08 -3.74 2.97
C TYR A 138 -7.83 -4.57 4.22
N GLN A 139 -8.68 -5.55 4.46
CA GLN A 139 -8.63 -6.36 5.67
C GLN A 139 -8.00 -7.73 5.38
N VAL A 140 -7.01 -8.11 6.18
CA VAL A 140 -6.48 -9.49 6.23
C VAL A 140 -6.91 -10.10 7.55
N VAL A 141 -7.37 -11.35 7.51
CA VAL A 141 -7.83 -12.07 8.69
C VAL A 141 -6.68 -12.88 9.27
N ALA A 142 -6.32 -12.62 10.53
CA ALA A 142 -5.45 -13.45 11.36
C ALA A 142 -6.29 -14.05 12.48
N GLY A 143 -6.38 -15.39 12.54
CA GLY A 143 -7.32 -16.07 13.43
C GLY A 143 -8.77 -15.62 13.18
N ASN A 144 -9.35 -14.95 14.18
CA ASN A 144 -10.70 -14.38 14.10
C ASN A 144 -10.71 -12.84 14.00
N GLN A 145 -9.53 -12.21 13.89
CA GLN A 145 -9.37 -10.76 13.85
C GLN A 145 -9.14 -10.28 12.41
N ALA A 146 -9.90 -9.27 11.99
CA ALA A 146 -9.63 -8.53 10.76
C ALA A 146 -8.70 -7.34 11.05
N ILE A 147 -7.52 -7.37 10.45
CA ILE A 147 -6.46 -6.37 10.63
C ILE A 147 -6.40 -5.47 9.42
N LEU A 148 -6.24 -4.16 9.65
CA LEU A 148 -6.13 -3.17 8.59
C LEU A 148 -4.73 -3.22 7.98
N VAL A 149 -4.66 -3.51 6.68
CA VAL A 149 -3.42 -3.55 5.92
C VAL A 149 -3.40 -2.54 4.79
N HIS A 150 -2.24 -1.96 4.49
CA HIS A 150 -2.07 -1.06 3.36
C HIS A 150 -1.81 -1.83 2.06
N ASN A 151 -2.44 -1.44 0.98
CA ASN A 151 -2.07 -1.84 -0.37
C ASN A 151 -0.88 -0.99 -0.87
N ASP A 152 0.31 -1.13 -0.29
CA ASP A 152 1.58 -0.72 -0.94
C ASP A 152 2.41 -1.98 -1.18
N ASP A 153 2.88 -2.15 -2.42
CA ASP A 153 3.53 -3.38 -2.87
C ASP A 153 5.06 -3.22 -2.81
N PRO A 154 5.82 -4.11 -2.13
CA PRO A 154 7.28 -4.08 -2.16
C PRO A 154 7.89 -4.54 -3.51
N ASP A 155 7.05 -4.98 -4.46
CA ASP A 155 7.47 -5.57 -5.74
C ASP A 155 7.62 -4.55 -6.88
N GLY A 156 7.82 -3.27 -6.56
CA GLY A 156 7.95 -2.22 -7.56
C GLY A 156 6.62 -1.90 -8.24
N TRP A 157 5.51 -2.00 -7.50
CA TRP A 157 4.21 -1.43 -7.87
C TRP A 157 3.76 -0.48 -6.77
N SER A 158 3.17 0.66 -7.14
CA SER A 158 2.68 1.64 -6.16
C SER A 158 1.41 2.28 -6.68
N SER A 159 0.58 2.79 -5.77
CA SER A 159 -0.52 3.65 -6.16
C SER A 159 0.07 4.84 -6.93
N PRO A 160 -0.51 5.24 -8.08
CA PRO A 160 -0.06 6.43 -8.76
C PRO A 160 -0.24 7.70 -7.91
N PHE A 161 -1.10 7.67 -6.88
CA PHE A 161 -1.35 8.77 -5.97
C PHE A 161 -0.23 8.97 -4.93
N ASP A 162 0.53 7.92 -4.63
CA ASP A 162 1.67 7.95 -3.70
C ASP A 162 2.97 8.42 -4.36
N LEU A 163 2.93 8.68 -5.67
CA LEU A 163 4.07 9.19 -6.43
C LEU A 163 4.00 10.71 -6.59
N GLU A 164 5.07 11.37 -6.14
CA GLU A 164 5.23 12.81 -6.13
C GLU A 164 5.61 13.33 -7.52
N ARG A 165 4.78 14.21 -8.06
CA ARG A 165 5.00 14.79 -9.39
C ARG A 165 6.03 15.90 -9.33
N THR A 166 7.02 15.83 -10.21
CA THR A 166 8.10 16.83 -10.32
C THR A 166 7.96 17.74 -11.55
N HIS A 167 7.13 17.38 -12.52
CA HIS A 167 6.93 18.17 -13.74
C HIS A 167 5.45 18.22 -14.13
N PRO A 168 4.87 19.41 -14.38
CA PRO A 168 3.48 19.50 -14.81
C PRO A 168 3.33 19.01 -16.23
N ILE A 169 2.22 18.34 -16.52
CA ILE A 169 1.84 18.02 -17.89
C ILE A 169 0.60 18.80 -18.31
N GLY A 170 0.61 19.29 -19.55
CA GLY A 170 -0.47 20.12 -20.05
C GLY A 170 -0.47 20.30 -21.56
N GLY A 171 -1.54 20.91 -22.06
CA GLY A 171 -1.74 21.18 -23.49
C GLY A 171 -2.38 20.02 -24.25
N ASN A 172 -2.88 20.33 -25.45
CA ASN A 172 -3.72 19.41 -26.24
C ASN A 172 -3.02 18.09 -26.59
N ALA A 173 -1.70 18.11 -26.84
CA ALA A 173 -0.93 16.91 -27.15
C ALA A 173 -0.85 15.98 -25.93
N SER A 174 -0.49 16.52 -24.75
CA SER A 174 -0.44 15.77 -23.49
C SER A 174 -1.80 15.21 -23.10
N SER A 175 -2.87 16.00 -23.22
CA SER A 175 -4.25 15.53 -22.99
C SER A 175 -4.62 14.33 -23.86
N LYS A 176 -4.35 14.42 -25.16
CA LYS A 176 -4.62 13.32 -26.11
C LYS A 176 -3.80 12.07 -25.77
N LEU A 177 -2.53 12.26 -25.41
CA LEU A 177 -1.65 11.15 -25.04
C LEU A 177 -2.14 10.45 -23.75
N VAL A 178 -2.43 11.21 -22.69
CA VAL A 178 -2.97 10.67 -21.44
C VAL A 178 -4.26 9.92 -21.68
N ARG A 179 -5.20 10.48 -22.47
CA ARG A 179 -6.46 9.79 -22.80
C ARG A 179 -6.21 8.47 -23.52
N LYS A 180 -5.33 8.46 -24.53
CA LYS A 180 -4.98 7.24 -25.27
C LYS A 180 -4.37 6.17 -24.35
N ILE A 181 -3.45 6.56 -23.46
CA ILE A 181 -2.83 5.64 -22.50
C ILE A 181 -3.90 5.13 -21.50
N THR A 182 -4.78 6.01 -21.02
CA THR A 182 -5.88 5.65 -20.11
C THR A 182 -6.81 4.61 -20.75
N GLU A 183 -7.22 4.82 -22.00
CA GLU A 183 -8.05 3.87 -22.75
C GLU A 183 -7.34 2.53 -22.93
N SER A 184 -6.04 2.55 -23.22
CA SER A 184 -5.23 1.33 -23.30
C SER A 184 -5.16 0.58 -21.97
N MET A 185 -4.98 1.30 -20.86
CA MET A 185 -4.92 0.74 -19.50
C MET A 185 -6.27 0.20 -19.01
N ARG A 186 -7.39 0.76 -19.48
CA ARG A 186 -8.73 0.23 -19.16
C ARG A 186 -9.04 -1.07 -19.91
N ASN A 187 -8.41 -1.28 -21.06
CA ASN A 187 -8.64 -2.43 -21.93
C ASN A 187 -7.62 -3.58 -21.74
N GLY A 188 -6.70 -3.49 -20.77
CA GLY A 188 -5.67 -4.49 -20.50
C GLY A 188 -4.69 -4.03 -19.41
N ARG A 189 -3.67 -4.84 -19.06
CA ARG A 189 -2.66 -4.46 -18.04
C ARG A 189 -1.73 -3.33 -18.53
N TRP A 190 -1.03 -2.69 -17.58
CA TRP A 190 -0.04 -1.62 -17.79
C TRP A 190 0.76 -1.74 -19.09
N GLN A 191 0.92 -0.62 -19.80
CA GLN A 191 1.65 -0.54 -21.05
C GLN A 191 2.81 0.45 -20.93
N GLY A 192 4.04 -0.03 -21.17
CA GLY A 192 5.27 0.77 -21.12
C GLY A 192 6.24 0.30 -20.01
N GLY A 193 7.39 0.96 -19.94
CA GLY A 193 8.33 0.75 -18.84
C GLY A 193 7.79 1.26 -17.50
N PRO A 194 8.37 0.82 -16.37
CA PRO A 194 8.02 1.32 -15.04
C PRO A 194 8.20 2.84 -14.96
N ILE A 195 7.45 3.46 -14.05
CA ILE A 195 7.69 4.84 -13.61
C ILE A 195 9.06 4.89 -12.95
N SER A 196 9.93 5.78 -13.42
CA SER A 196 11.23 5.95 -12.77
C SER A 196 11.06 6.97 -11.65
N VAL A 197 11.44 6.58 -10.44
CA VAL A 197 11.34 7.43 -9.25
C VAL A 197 12.69 7.54 -8.56
N VAL A 198 12.88 8.62 -7.83
CA VAL A 198 13.94 8.75 -6.83
C VAL A 198 13.30 8.84 -5.45
N GLU A 199 13.98 8.34 -4.42
CA GLU A 199 13.46 8.35 -3.06
C GLU A 199 14.16 9.42 -2.22
N ASN A 200 13.38 10.19 -1.47
CA ASN A 200 13.88 11.13 -0.47
C ASN A 200 12.91 11.20 0.71
N ASP A 201 13.40 11.00 1.93
CA ASP A 201 12.62 11.07 3.17
C ASP A 201 11.32 10.22 3.12
N GLY A 202 11.42 8.97 2.64
CA GLY A 202 10.28 8.05 2.53
C GLY A 202 9.27 8.38 1.42
N ARG A 203 9.55 9.40 0.58
CA ARG A 203 8.67 9.81 -0.52
C ARG A 203 9.31 9.51 -1.86
N ARG A 204 8.48 9.15 -2.85
CA ARG A 204 8.92 8.72 -4.19
C ARG A 204 8.60 9.79 -5.23
N PHE A 205 9.62 10.40 -5.81
CA PHE A 205 9.50 11.51 -6.77
C PHE A 205 9.66 11.01 -8.20
N ILE A 206 8.64 11.26 -9.04
CA ILE A 206 8.62 10.83 -10.44
C ILE A 206 9.68 11.60 -11.22
N VAL A 207 10.68 10.90 -11.77
CA VAL A 207 11.67 11.51 -12.67
C VAL A 207 11.47 11.09 -14.13
N ASP A 208 10.69 10.05 -14.40
CA ASP A 208 10.17 9.74 -15.73
C ASP A 208 8.82 9.01 -15.64
N GLY A 209 7.90 9.37 -16.55
CA GLY A 209 6.63 8.67 -16.74
C GLY A 209 5.39 9.45 -16.29
N HIS A 210 5.47 10.77 -16.11
CA HIS A 210 4.36 11.62 -15.66
C HIS A 210 3.04 11.41 -16.42
N HIS A 211 3.07 11.29 -17.76
CA HIS A 211 1.85 11.00 -18.54
C HIS A 211 1.28 9.61 -18.26
N ARG A 212 2.12 8.61 -17.97
CA ARG A 212 1.68 7.26 -17.61
C ARG A 212 1.08 7.26 -16.20
N THR A 213 1.71 7.93 -15.24
CA THR A 213 1.15 8.09 -13.89
C THR A 213 -0.19 8.82 -13.92
N ALA A 214 -0.31 9.92 -14.67
CA ALA A 214 -1.58 10.65 -14.82
C ALA A 214 -2.66 9.82 -15.52
N ALA A 215 -2.29 8.97 -16.49
CA ALA A 215 -3.22 8.05 -17.12
C ALA A 215 -3.69 6.95 -16.14
N ALA A 216 -2.78 6.42 -15.32
CA ALA A 216 -3.09 5.42 -14.31
C ALA A 216 -4.02 5.98 -13.22
N LYS A 217 -3.82 7.23 -12.77
CA LYS A 217 -4.77 7.94 -11.89
C LYS A 217 -6.19 7.95 -12.48
N ARG A 218 -6.32 8.18 -13.80
CA ARG A 218 -7.61 8.21 -14.51
C ARG A 218 -8.19 6.81 -14.80
N ALA A 219 -7.32 5.82 -14.94
CA ALA A 219 -7.70 4.43 -15.16
C ALA A 219 -8.04 3.71 -13.84
N GLY A 220 -7.57 4.23 -12.70
CA GLY A 220 -7.73 3.60 -11.40
C GLY A 220 -6.86 2.35 -11.25
N ILE A 221 -5.65 2.34 -11.81
CA ILE A 221 -4.76 1.17 -11.69
C ILE A 221 -3.44 1.57 -11.03
N ASP A 222 -2.83 0.62 -10.32
CA ASP A 222 -1.49 0.78 -9.78
C ASP A 222 -0.45 0.81 -10.91
N VAL A 223 0.70 1.41 -10.61
CA VAL A 223 1.77 1.60 -11.58
C VAL A 223 3.01 0.83 -11.16
N PRO A 224 3.67 0.12 -12.09
CA PRO A 224 4.98 -0.39 -11.82
C PRO A 224 5.94 0.80 -11.72
N TYR A 225 6.80 0.80 -10.71
CA TYR A 225 7.86 1.78 -10.53
C TYR A 225 9.22 1.09 -10.37
N LYS A 226 10.27 1.88 -10.55
CA LYS A 226 11.64 1.50 -10.21
C LYS A 226 12.36 2.70 -9.61
N ILE A 227 13.14 2.45 -8.58
CA ILE A 227 14.06 3.45 -8.04
C ILE A 227 15.25 3.57 -8.99
N VAL A 228 15.66 4.80 -9.30
CA VAL A 228 16.81 5.09 -10.17
C VAL A 228 17.78 6.02 -9.46
N ASP A 229 19.07 5.88 -9.76
CA ASP A 229 20.08 6.81 -9.28
C ASP A 229 20.05 8.11 -10.09
N LEU A 230 20.40 9.22 -9.43
CA LEU A 230 20.69 10.48 -10.08
C LEU A 230 22.15 10.52 -10.55
N PRO A 231 22.45 11.14 -11.70
CA PRO A 231 21.55 11.94 -12.55
C PRO A 231 20.64 11.09 -13.44
N HIS A 232 19.41 11.56 -13.65
CA HIS A 232 18.42 10.88 -14.48
C HIS A 232 17.53 11.85 -15.27
N LYS A 233 17.43 11.67 -16.59
CA LYS A 233 16.45 12.36 -17.46
C LYS A 233 16.32 13.89 -17.25
N GLY A 234 17.44 14.57 -17.06
CA GLY A 234 17.48 16.03 -16.89
C GLY A 234 17.61 16.48 -15.43
N TYR A 235 17.39 15.58 -14.47
CA TYR A 235 17.68 15.82 -13.06
C TYR A 235 19.15 15.53 -12.77
N SER A 236 19.89 16.53 -12.30
CA SER A 236 21.34 16.38 -12.03
C SER A 236 21.64 15.87 -10.62
N GLY A 237 20.73 16.10 -9.68
CA GLY A 237 20.87 15.75 -8.27
C GLY A 237 19.57 15.98 -7.50
N MET A 238 19.53 15.60 -6.23
CA MET A 238 18.29 15.64 -5.44
C MET A 238 17.72 17.06 -5.30
N ASP A 239 18.58 18.07 -5.19
CA ASP A 239 18.16 19.47 -5.10
C ASP A 239 17.30 19.92 -6.30
N ASP A 240 17.64 19.46 -7.50
CA ASP A 240 16.92 19.75 -8.76
C ASP A 240 15.53 19.08 -8.77
N VAL A 241 15.45 17.86 -8.22
CA VAL A 241 14.20 17.12 -8.04
C VAL A 241 13.30 17.84 -7.04
N MET A 242 13.86 18.27 -5.91
CA MET A 242 13.12 18.96 -4.85
C MET A 242 12.65 20.35 -5.29
N GLU A 243 13.48 21.10 -6.01
CA GLU A 243 13.10 22.37 -6.62
C GLU A 243 11.92 22.16 -7.58
N SER A 244 12.07 21.23 -8.52
CA SER A 244 11.05 20.89 -9.52
C SER A 244 9.74 20.45 -8.88
N TRP A 245 9.78 19.58 -7.86
CA TRP A 245 8.61 19.16 -7.10
C TRP A 245 7.92 20.36 -6.43
N SER A 246 8.68 21.24 -5.76
CA SER A 246 8.12 22.39 -5.04
C SER A 246 7.38 23.38 -5.95
N VAL A 247 7.80 23.51 -7.22
CA VAL A 247 7.21 24.44 -8.19
C VAL A 247 6.31 23.78 -9.24
N CYS A 248 6.19 22.44 -9.22
CA CYS A 248 5.54 21.65 -10.27
C CYS A 248 4.09 22.11 -10.55
N GLY A 249 3.37 22.62 -9.55
CA GLY A 249 1.96 23.02 -9.68
C GLY A 249 1.07 21.87 -10.18
N ASN A 250 -0.16 22.18 -10.60
CA ASN A 250 -1.13 21.18 -11.05
C ASN A 250 -1.00 20.83 -12.55
N ASP A 251 -1.35 19.59 -12.90
CA ASP A 251 -1.54 19.20 -14.30
C ASP A 251 -2.63 20.03 -14.96
N ARG A 252 -2.36 20.46 -16.20
CA ARG A 252 -3.26 21.26 -17.03
C ARG A 252 -3.78 20.44 -18.20
N LEU A 253 -4.28 19.25 -17.88
CA LEU A 253 -4.85 18.32 -18.84
C LEU A 253 -6.35 18.62 -18.99
N ARG A 254 -6.75 18.99 -20.20
CA ARG A 254 -8.15 19.11 -20.63
C ARG A 254 -8.70 17.78 -21.10
#